data_AF-A0A5B2UB92-F1
#
_entry.id   AF-A0A5B2UB92-F1
#
_cell.length_a   1.000
_cell.length_b   1.000
_cell.length_c   1.000
_cell.angle_alpha   90.00
_cell.angle_beta   90.00
_cell.angle_gamma   90.00
#
_symmetry.space_group_name_H-M   'P 1'
#
loop_
_entity.id
_entity.type
_entity.pdbx_description
1 polymer ?
#
loop_
_entity_poly.entity_id
_entity_poly.type
_entity_poly.pdbx_seq_one_letter_code
_entity_poly.pdbx_strand_id
1 'polypeptide(L)' 'MSINIQSALGEYLFLAMGECNGHKVVMGIGYTLEYADKKAKQFELSSGGTVKYIDISVIKTGDKEKCKTLEKLK' A
#
# COMPACT_ATOMS: atom_id res chain seq x y z
N MET A 1 2.46 17.81 2.08
CA MET A 1 2.84 17.68 3.50
C MET A 1 3.26 16.24 3.71
N SER A 2 4.56 15.96 3.75
CA SER A 2 5.10 14.60 3.84
C SER A 2 5.02 14.13 5.29
N ILE A 3 4.17 13.15 5.57
CA ILE A 3 4.04 12.58 6.91
C ILE A 3 5.30 11.73 7.15
N ASN A 4 6.26 12.29 7.89
CA ASN A 4 7.45 11.57 8.33
C ASN A 4 7.06 10.72 9.54
N ILE A 5 6.58 9.50 9.27
CA ILE A 5 6.29 8.52 10.31
C ILE A 5 7.65 8.01 10.80
N GLN A 6 8.14 8.59 11.90
CA GLN A 6 9.37 8.20 12.57
C GLN A 6 9.12 6.91 13.36
N SER A 7 8.91 5.81 12.65
CA SER A 7 8.69 4.48 13.22
C SER A 7 9.85 3.57 12.88
N ALA A 8 10.16 2.64 13.77
CA ALA A 8 11.25 1.71 13.53
C ALA A 8 10.94 0.87 12.28
N LEU A 9 11.96 0.58 11.47
CA LEU A 9 11.83 -0.35 10.34
C LEU A 9 11.24 -1.68 10.87
N GLY A 10 10.12 -2.11 10.29
CA GLY A 10 9.42 -3.31 10.75
C GLY A 10 8.32 -3.06 11.77
N GLU A 11 8.09 -1.83 12.25
CA GLU A 11 6.96 -1.51 13.13
C GLU A 11 5.63 -1.48 12.37
N TYR A 12 5.66 -1.05 11.09
CA TYR A 12 4.51 -1.00 10.21
C TYR A 12 4.79 -1.67 8.86
N LEU A 13 3.74 -2.26 8.31
CA LEU A 13 3.67 -2.75 6.95
C LEU A 13 2.72 -1.86 6.16
N PHE A 14 3.22 -1.37 5.03
CA PHE A 14 2.48 -0.60 4.05
C PHE A 14 2.02 -1.55 2.94
N LEU A 15 0.72 -1.74 2.82
CA LEU A 15 0.07 -2.55 1.79
C LEU A 15 -0.50 -1.62 0.74
N ALA A 16 0.13 -1.58 -0.42
CA ALA A 16 -0.44 -0.93 -1.57
C ALA A 16 -1.56 -1.78 -2.15
N MET A 17 -2.75 -1.20 -2.19
CA MET A 17 -3.99 -1.85 -2.61
C MET A 17 -4.35 -1.44 -4.02
N GLY A 18 -4.86 -2.40 -4.78
CA GLY A 18 -5.42 -2.21 -6.10
C GLY A 18 -6.86 -2.70 -6.18
N GLU A 19 -7.51 -2.35 -7.28
CA GLU A 19 -8.79 -2.91 -7.69
C GLU A 19 -8.58 -3.75 -8.96
N CYS A 20 -9.11 -4.97 -8.93
CA CYS A 20 -9.13 -5.90 -10.06
C CYS A 20 -10.52 -6.51 -10.14
N ASN A 21 -11.26 -6.25 -11.22
CA ASN A 21 -12.61 -6.78 -11.44
C ASN A 21 -13.57 -6.57 -10.25
N GLY A 22 -13.55 -5.37 -9.64
CA GLY A 22 -14.38 -5.04 -8.48
C GLY A 22 -13.91 -5.63 -7.14
N HIS A 23 -12.78 -6.34 -7.11
CA HIS A 23 -12.17 -6.86 -5.89
C HIS A 23 -10.94 -6.05 -5.48
N LYS A 24 -10.79 -5.82 -4.18
CA LYS A 24 -9.56 -5.23 -3.64
C LYS A 24 -8.47 -6.30 -3.55
N VAL A 25 -7.31 -6.00 -4.12
CA VAL A 25 -6.13 -6.87 -4.15
C VAL A 25 -4.91 -6.15 -3.58
N VAL A 26 -3.97 -6.88 -2.99
CA VAL A 26 -2.69 -6.30 -2.56
C VAL A 26 -1.74 -6.32 -3.75
N MET A 27 -1.26 -5.16 -4.17
CA MET A 27 -0.33 -4.99 -5.30
C MET A 27 1.14 -4.94 -4.85
N GLY A 28 1.39 -4.52 -3.60
CA GLY A 28 2.75 -4.38 -3.07
C GLY A 28 2.77 -4.27 -1.56
N ILE A 29 3.84 -4.78 -0.94
CA ILE A 29 4.07 -4.72 0.50
C ILE A 29 5.47 -4.15 0.75
N GLY A 30 5.59 -3.25 1.71
CA GLY A 30 6.87 -2.70 2.13
C GLY A 30 6.88 -2.26 3.58
N TYR A 31 8.07 -2.18 4.16
CA TYR A 31 8.29 -1.55 5.48
C TYR A 31 8.38 -0.02 5.40
N THR A 32 8.41 0.53 4.18
CA THR A 32 8.34 1.96 3.91
C THR A 32 7.26 2.23 2.86
N LEU A 33 6.61 3.39 2.98
CA LEU A 33 5.57 3.84 2.05
C LEU A 33 6.09 3.90 0.60
N GLU A 34 7.29 4.46 0.42
CA GLU A 34 7.91 4.64 -0.90
C GLU A 34 8.19 3.30 -1.59
N TYR A 35 8.60 2.28 -0.83
CA TYR A 35 8.86 0.96 -1.39
C TYR A 35 7.56 0.29 -1.83
N ALA A 36 6.52 0.33 -0.99
CA ALA A 36 5.20 -0.22 -1.32
C ALA A 36 4.60 0.48 -2.56
N ASP A 37 4.69 1.82 -2.63
CA ASP A 37 4.21 2.61 -3.77
C ASP A 37 4.96 2.28 -5.07
N LYS A 38 6.30 2.18 -4.99
CA LYS A 38 7.13 1.79 -6.14
C LYS A 38 6.73 0.41 -6.68
N LYS A 39 6.50 -0.56 -5.80
CA LYS A 39 6.09 -1.91 -6.19
C LYS A 39 4.69 -1.94 -6.81
N ALA A 40 3.76 -1.18 -6.25
CA ALA A 40 2.40 -1.07 -6.79
C ALA A 40 2.39 -0.51 -8.21
N LYS A 41 3.15 0.57 -8.46
CA LYS A 41 3.27 1.16 -9.81
C LYS A 41 3.88 0.19 -10.81
N GLN A 42 4.91 -0.55 -10.41
CA GLN A 42 5.50 -1.60 -11.26
C GLN A 42 4.48 -2.68 -11.60
N PHE A 43 3.69 -3.12 -10.61
CA PHE A 43 2.66 -4.12 -10.80
C PHE A 43 1.53 -3.62 -11.70
N GLU A 44 1.06 -2.38 -11.49
CA GLU A 44 0.04 -1.74 -12.33
C GLU A 44 0.46 -1.72 -13.80
N LEU A 45 1.69 -1.25 -14.07
CA LEU A 45 2.27 -1.21 -15.42
C LEU A 45 2.37 -2.60 -16.05
N SER A 46 2.85 -3.60 -15.30
CA SER A 46 2.95 -4.98 -15.77
C SER A 46 1.58 -5.65 -15.99
N SER A 47 0.54 -5.20 -15.29
CA SER A 47 -0.82 -5.75 -15.40
C SER A 47 -1.56 -5.32 -16.67
N GLY A 48 -1.00 -4.39 -17.46
CA GLY A 48 -1.61 -3.91 -18.70
C GLY A 48 -2.97 -3.23 -18.51
N GLY A 49 -3.24 -2.68 -17.32
CA GLY A 49 -4.51 -2.04 -16.96
C GLY A 49 -5.55 -2.98 -16.33
N THR A 50 -5.23 -4.25 -16.11
CA THR A 50 -6.11 -5.22 -15.42
C THR A 50 -6.30 -4.87 -13.94
N VAL A 51 -5.25 -4.34 -13.31
CA VAL A 51 -5.29 -3.95 -11.90
C VAL A 51 -4.95 -2.47 -11.78
N LYS A 52 -5.84 -1.71 -11.12
CA LYS A 52 -5.69 -0.28 -10.90
C LYS A 52 -5.26 0.01 -9.48
N TYR A 53 -4.21 0.79 -9.30
CA TYR A 53 -3.71 1.17 -7.98
C TYR A 53 -4.61 2.22 -7.33
N ILE A 54 -5.12 1.94 -6.12
CA ILE A 54 -6.14 2.77 -5.46
C ILE A 54 -5.60 3.52 -4.23
N ASP A 55 -5.06 2.81 -3.24
CA ASP A 55 -4.70 3.35 -1.92
C ASP A 55 -3.53 2.59 -1.29
N ILE A 56 -2.98 3.13 -0.21
CA ILE A 56 -2.06 2.38 0.67
C ILE A 56 -2.72 2.25 2.04
N SER A 57 -2.79 1.00 2.49
CA SER A 57 -3.21 0.64 3.82
C SER A 57 -1.99 0.43 4.73
N VAL A 58 -2.08 0.82 5.99
CA VAL A 58 -1.00 0.63 6.97
C VAL A 58 -1.48 -0.29 8.07
N ILE A 59 -0.69 -1.31 8.36
CA ILE A 59 -0.92 -2.23 9.48
C ILE A 59 0.32 -2.22 10.38
N LYS A 60 0.11 -2.38 11.69
CA LYS A 60 1.21 -2.58 12.61
C LYS A 60 1.67 -4.04 12.52
N THR A 61 2.97 -4.26 12.49
CA THR A 61 3.53 -5.62 12.39
C THR A 61 3.17 -6.43 13.65
N GLY A 62 2.62 -7.62 13.44
CA GLY A 62 2.16 -8.51 14.52
C GLY A 62 0.67 -8.36 14.84
N ASP A 63 0.02 -7.30 14.38
CA ASP A 63 -1.44 -7.17 14.46
C ASP A 63 -2.12 -7.92 13.31
N LYS A 64 -3.20 -8.64 13.64
CA LYS A 64 -4.05 -9.33 12.66
C LYS A 64 -5.14 -8.42 12.10
N GLU A 65 -5.39 -7.29 12.74
CA GLU A 65 -6.41 -6.31 12.33
C GLU A 65 -5.77 -5.12 11.61
N LYS A 66 -6.44 -4.64 10.57
CA LYS A 66 -5.99 -3.50 9.77
C LYS A 66 -5.98 -2.24 10.64
N CYS A 67 -4.84 -1.54 10.77
CA CYS A 67 -4.79 -0.31 11.58
C CYS A 67 -5.59 0.83 10.96
N LYS A 68 -5.24 1.29 9.73
CA LYS A 68 -5.94 2.39 9.04
C LYS A 68 -5.78 2.30 7.50
N THR A 69 -6.81 2.72 6.76
CA THR A 69 -6.71 3.01 5.31
C THR A 69 -6.29 4.47 5.16
N LEU A 70 -5.19 4.76 4.46
CA LEU A 70 -4.83 6.14 4.13
C LEU A 70 -5.47 6.48 2.78
N GLU A 71 -6.51 7.32 2.78
CA GLU A 71 -7.06 7.86 1.54
C GLU A 71 -6.09 8.89 0.96
N LYS A 72 -5.84 8.81 -0.36
CA LYS A 72 -5.02 9.80 -1.08
C LYS A 72 -5.64 11.19 -0.93
N LEU A 73 -4.87 12.15 -0.43
CA LEU A 73 -5.15 13.58 -0.62
C LEU A 73 -5.11 13.88 -2.13
N LYS A 74 -6.23 14.42 -2.63
CA LYS A 74 -6.43 14.85 -4.02
C LYS A 74 -5.45 15.94 -4.43
#